data_AF-A0A433ZWR2-F1
#
_entry.id   AF-A0A433ZWR2-F1
#
_cell.length_a   1.000
_cell.length_b   1.000
_cell.length_c   1.000
_cell.angle_alpha   90.00
_cell.angle_beta   90.00
_cell.angle_gamma   90.00
#
_symmetry.space_group_name_H-M   'P 1'
#
loop_
_entity.id
_entity.type
_entity.pdbx_description
1 polymer ?
#
loop_
_entity_poly.entity_id
_entity_poly.type
_entity_poly.pdbx_seq_one_letter_code
_entity_poly.pdbx_strand_id
1 'polypeptide(L)'
;MRRCYFFIHIETVPHEAWSELCRAVTQVHHRVRNESGFCWLGKPLTVYDHSGTQPLRYDDSMVGLGVIAFNGDFGAGLSGDPLCLVRLLSSERRQSQCNTFHHPYDFMVMAVLLLVSHYCPTCYALHSTVGRTEWQQVADWLNTHLHLAVTLPPGLHHTDAIID
;
A
#
# COMPACT_ATOMS: atom_id res chain seq x y z
N MET A 1 -17.92 2.04 -2.54
CA MET A 1 -17.66 0.63 -2.91
C MET A 1 -16.64 0.08 -1.93
N ARG A 2 -16.75 -1.17 -1.46
CA ARG A 2 -15.72 -1.77 -0.60
C ARG A 2 -14.49 -2.11 -1.45
N ARG A 3 -13.30 -1.79 -0.96
CA ARG A 3 -12.03 -2.11 -1.61
C ARG A 3 -11.17 -2.86 -0.62
N CYS A 4 -11.22 -4.19 -0.71
CA CYS A 4 -10.53 -5.04 0.23
C CYS A 4 -9.20 -5.49 -0.37
N TYR A 5 -8.16 -5.43 0.47
CA TYR A 5 -6.82 -5.91 0.19
C TYR A 5 -6.51 -7.00 1.20
N PHE A 6 -6.11 -8.17 0.71
CA PHE A 6 -5.76 -9.32 1.52
C PHE A 6 -4.29 -9.63 1.28
N PHE A 7 -3.54 -9.82 2.35
CA PHE A 7 -2.13 -10.13 2.28
C PHE A 7 -1.78 -11.18 3.32
N ILE A 8 -1.17 -12.26 2.84
CA ILE A 8 -0.77 -13.42 3.63
C ILE A 8 0.76 -13.37 3.76
N HIS A 9 1.25 -13.26 4.99
CA HIS A 9 2.67 -13.28 5.33
C HIS A 9 3.14 -14.74 5.34
N ILE A 10 4.00 -15.09 4.38
CA ILE A 10 4.48 -16.45 4.13
C ILE A 10 5.82 -16.66 4.84
N GLU A 11 6.72 -15.69 4.70
CA GLU A 11 8.10 -15.76 5.18
C GLU A 11 8.54 -14.42 5.76
N THR A 12 9.45 -14.47 6.73
CA THR A 12 10.07 -13.26 7.26
C THR A 12 10.80 -12.50 6.15
N VAL A 13 10.50 -11.21 6.00
CA VAL A 13 11.18 -10.37 5.01
C VAL A 13 12.64 -10.15 5.42
N PRO A 14 13.62 -10.41 4.52
CA PRO A 14 15.03 -10.09 4.77
C PRO A 14 15.23 -8.62 5.10
N HIS A 15 16.19 -8.32 5.97
CA HIS A 15 16.42 -6.94 6.44
C HIS A 15 16.75 -5.97 5.30
N GLU A 16 17.59 -6.38 4.35
CA GLU A 16 17.95 -5.57 3.19
C GLU A 16 16.74 -5.28 2.29
N ALA A 17 15.96 -6.31 1.94
CA ALA A 17 14.73 -6.16 1.17
C ALA A 17 13.72 -5.24 1.88
N TRP A 18 13.59 -5.37 3.21
CA TRP A 18 12.74 -4.48 4.01
C TRP A 18 13.23 -3.03 3.97
N SER A 19 14.54 -2.81 4.08
CA SER A 19 15.15 -1.48 3.99
C SER A 19 14.89 -0.83 2.63
N GLU A 20 15.02 -1.58 1.54
CA GLU A 20 14.76 -1.10 0.18
C GLU A 20 13.27 -0.81 -0.06
N LEU A 21 12.39 -1.72 0.38
CA LEU A 21 10.94 -1.49 0.39
C LEU A 21 10.61 -0.18 1.10
N CYS A 22 11.12 -0.02 2.31
CA CYS A 22 10.90 1.15 3.13
C CYS A 22 11.37 2.45 2.46
N ARG A 23 12.58 2.43 1.86
CA ARG A 23 13.12 3.56 1.10
C ARG A 23 12.20 3.94 -0.06
N ALA A 24 11.70 2.96 -0.81
CA ALA A 24 10.76 3.18 -1.90
C ALA A 24 9.42 3.73 -1.39
N VAL A 25 8.87 3.19 -0.31
CA VAL A 25 7.62 3.66 0.31
C VAL A 25 7.75 5.13 0.76
N THR A 26 8.85 5.50 1.40
CA THR A 26 9.12 6.90 1.77
C THR A 26 9.22 7.81 0.55
N GLN A 27 9.83 7.35 -0.55
CA GLN A 27 9.87 8.11 -1.81
C GLN A 27 8.47 8.31 -2.41
N VAL A 28 7.62 7.27 -2.43
CA VAL A 28 6.22 7.39 -2.89
C VAL A 28 5.50 8.44 -2.04
N HIS A 29 5.53 8.31 -0.71
CA HIS A 29 4.88 9.24 0.20
C HIS A 29 5.38 10.68 0.03
N HIS A 30 6.69 10.87 -0.14
CA HIS A 30 7.28 12.18 -0.39
C HIS A 30 6.77 12.80 -1.68
N ARG A 31 6.70 12.03 -2.77
CA ARG A 31 6.21 12.53 -4.06
C ARG A 31 4.73 12.90 -4.00
N VAL A 32 3.86 11.98 -3.59
CA VAL A 32 2.40 12.23 -3.59
C VAL A 32 2.00 13.42 -2.71
N ARG A 33 2.76 13.68 -1.64
CA ARG A 33 2.49 14.79 -0.72
C ARG A 33 2.97 16.15 -1.26
N ASN A 34 4.06 16.18 -2.03
CA ASN A 34 4.69 17.42 -2.50
C ASN A 34 4.40 17.76 -3.96
N GLU A 35 3.93 16.80 -4.75
CA GLU A 35 3.59 17.01 -6.15
C GLU A 35 2.29 17.81 -6.26
N SER A 36 2.41 19.04 -6.74
CA SER A 36 1.28 19.93 -6.96
C SER A 36 0.31 19.31 -7.97
N GLY A 37 -0.89 18.98 -7.52
CA GLY A 37 -1.93 18.40 -8.37
C GLY A 37 -1.99 16.88 -8.37
N PHE A 38 -1.15 16.19 -7.58
CA PHE A 38 -1.36 14.76 -7.36
C PHE A 38 -2.72 14.54 -6.69
N CYS A 39 -3.59 13.79 -7.37
CA CYS A 39 -4.91 13.44 -6.89
C CYS A 39 -5.18 11.96 -7.16
N TRP A 40 -5.79 11.29 -6.19
CA TRP A 40 -6.35 9.96 -6.37
C TRP A 40 -7.86 10.03 -6.10
N LEU A 41 -8.66 9.42 -6.98
CA LEU A 41 -10.13 9.48 -6.91
C LEU A 41 -10.67 10.94 -6.87
N GLY A 42 -9.99 11.84 -7.60
CA GLY A 42 -10.34 13.26 -7.66
C GLY A 42 -10.07 14.05 -6.37
N LYS A 43 -9.36 13.48 -5.40
CA LYS A 43 -9.04 14.13 -4.12
C LYS A 43 -7.52 14.18 -3.89
N PRO A 44 -7.02 15.22 -3.21
CA PRO A 44 -5.63 15.23 -2.76
C PRO A 44 -5.40 14.07 -1.79
N LEU A 45 -4.19 13.52 -1.82
CA LEU A 45 -3.79 12.44 -0.92
C LEU A 45 -3.00 13.01 0.26
N THR A 46 -3.45 12.74 1.47
CA THR A 46 -2.64 12.85 2.68
C THR A 46 -2.73 11.54 3.45
N VAL A 47 -1.57 10.98 3.78
CA VAL A 47 -1.45 9.74 4.54
C VAL A 47 -1.33 10.09 6.00
N TYR A 48 -2.08 9.40 6.85
CA TYR A 48 -2.09 9.59 8.29
C TYR A 48 -1.46 8.37 8.98
N ASP A 49 -1.11 8.53 10.26
CA ASP A 49 -0.68 7.41 11.09
C ASP A 49 -1.72 6.26 11.14
N HIS A 50 -1.35 5.16 11.78
CA HIS A 50 -2.23 3.99 11.92
C HIS A 50 -3.62 4.33 12.47
N SER A 51 -3.71 5.31 13.37
CA SER A 51 -4.98 5.75 14.00
C SER A 51 -5.79 6.72 13.13
N GLY A 52 -5.19 7.27 12.08
CA GLY A 52 -5.80 8.29 11.23
C GLY A 52 -5.84 9.69 11.87
N THR A 53 -5.15 9.91 13.00
CA THR A 53 -5.31 11.15 13.79
C THR A 53 -4.23 12.20 13.50
N GLN A 54 -3.04 11.79 13.06
CA GLN A 54 -1.96 12.70 12.71
C GLN A 54 -1.46 12.45 11.28
N PRO A 55 -1.22 13.51 10.48
CA PRO A 55 -0.57 13.37 9.19
C PRO A 55 0.81 12.76 9.39
N LEU A 56 1.08 11.69 8.66
CA LEU A 56 2.32 10.95 8.77
C LEU A 56 3.48 11.82 8.28
N ARG A 57 4.55 11.92 9.07
CA ARG A 57 5.76 12.63 8.64
C ARG A 57 6.71 11.70 7.90
N TYR A 58 7.77 12.26 7.32
CA TYR A 58 8.78 11.48 6.60
C TYR A 58 9.76 10.77 7.54
N ASP A 59 9.95 11.34 8.74
CA ASP A 59 10.78 10.84 9.84
C ASP A 59 9.99 9.98 10.83
N ASP A 60 8.66 10.17 10.90
CA ASP A 60 7.77 9.21 11.55
C ASP A 60 7.98 7.87 10.87
N SER A 61 8.48 6.91 11.64
CA SER A 61 8.94 5.61 11.16
C SER A 61 7.80 4.80 10.55
N MET A 62 7.43 5.09 9.29
CA MET A 62 6.81 4.12 8.39
C MET A 62 7.72 2.89 8.19
N VAL A 63 8.98 2.99 8.61
CA VAL A 63 10.11 2.19 8.12
C VAL A 63 10.99 1.61 9.25
N GLY A 64 10.98 2.21 10.44
CA GLY A 64 12.08 2.08 11.40
C GLY A 64 12.09 0.84 12.30
N LEU A 65 10.96 0.13 12.46
CA LEU A 65 10.83 -0.93 13.48
C LEU A 65 10.36 -2.29 12.91
N GLY A 66 10.48 -2.47 11.59
CA GLY A 66 9.94 -3.65 10.92
C GLY A 66 8.42 -3.61 10.78
N VAL A 67 7.81 -2.42 10.77
CA VAL A 67 6.37 -2.23 10.53
C VAL A 67 6.16 -1.04 9.59
N ILE A 68 5.32 -1.21 8.56
CA ILE A 68 4.74 -0.14 7.75
C ILE A 68 3.26 -0.07 8.09
N ALA A 69 2.80 1.03 8.69
CA ALA A 69 1.40 1.20 9.06
C ALA A 69 0.92 2.64 8.86
N PHE A 70 -0.26 2.79 8.27
CA PHE A 70 -0.89 4.09 8.01
C PHE A 70 -2.39 3.94 7.72
N ASN A 71 -3.10 5.06 7.73
CA ASN A 71 -4.51 5.16 7.40
C ASN A 71 -4.81 6.46 6.63
N GLY A 72 -6.08 6.69 6.32
CA GLY A 72 -6.61 7.99 5.90
C GLY A 72 -7.00 8.89 7.07
N ASP A 73 -7.42 10.11 6.74
CA ASP A 73 -7.81 11.15 7.71
C ASP A 73 -9.09 10.76 8.46
N PHE A 74 -8.97 10.43 9.75
CA PHE A 74 -10.12 10.12 10.59
C PHE A 74 -11.02 11.35 10.84
N GLY A 75 -10.41 12.51 11.06
CA GLY A 75 -11.13 13.76 11.32
C GLY A 75 -11.99 14.22 10.14
N ALA A 76 -11.53 13.95 8.92
CA ALA A 76 -12.27 14.23 7.68
C ALA A 76 -13.23 13.09 7.25
N GLY A 77 -13.32 11.99 8.01
CA GLY A 77 -14.10 10.81 7.64
C GLY A 77 -13.59 10.10 6.37
N LEU A 78 -12.28 10.16 6.13
CA LEU A 78 -11.57 9.52 5.02
C LEU A 78 -10.69 8.34 5.47
N SER A 79 -10.81 7.91 6.73
CA SER A 79 -10.17 6.71 7.26
C SER A 79 -10.97 5.44 6.91
N GLY A 80 -10.27 4.33 6.76
CA GLY A 80 -10.88 2.99 6.71
C GLY A 80 -10.18 2.04 7.67
N ASP A 81 -10.02 0.79 7.27
CA ASP A 81 -9.11 -0.11 7.97
C ASP A 81 -7.66 0.29 7.64
N PRO A 82 -6.78 0.45 8.63
CA PRO A 82 -5.40 0.82 8.38
C PRO A 82 -4.64 -0.29 7.65
N LEU A 83 -3.68 0.09 6.80
CA LEU A 83 -2.65 -0.85 6.36
C LEU A 83 -1.72 -1.14 7.54
N CYS A 84 -1.32 -2.40 7.70
CA CYS A 84 -0.30 -2.82 8.63
C CYS A 84 0.48 -4.01 8.05
N LEU A 85 1.71 -3.75 7.62
CA LEU A 85 2.66 -4.76 7.15
C LEU A 85 3.79 -4.89 8.14
N VAL A 86 4.24 -6.11 8.39
CA VAL A 86 5.28 -6.40 9.39
C VAL A 86 6.41 -7.19 8.76
N ARG A 87 7.65 -6.97 9.20
CA ARG A 87 8.82 -7.65 8.65
C ARG A 87 8.94 -9.08 9.17
N LEU A 88 8.68 -9.27 10.47
CA LEU A 88 8.82 -10.54 11.16
C LEU A 88 7.55 -11.36 11.02
N LEU A 89 7.69 -12.60 10.55
CA LEU A 89 6.58 -13.54 10.50
C LEU A 89 6.17 -13.93 11.92
N SER A 90 4.90 -13.76 12.24
CA SER A 90 4.29 -14.24 13.48
C SER A 90 3.36 -15.41 13.19
N SER A 91 3.36 -16.43 14.05
CA SER A 91 2.41 -17.55 13.98
C SER A 91 0.96 -17.12 14.23
N GLU A 92 0.75 -16.02 14.96
CA GLU A 92 -0.59 -15.54 15.34
C GLU A 92 -1.24 -14.63 14.29
N ARG A 93 -0.44 -14.02 13.40
CA ARG A 93 -0.90 -13.02 12.43
C ARG A 93 -0.30 -13.26 11.05
N ARG A 94 -0.66 -14.39 10.45
CA ARG A 94 -0.24 -14.74 9.08
C ARG A 94 -1.10 -14.11 8.00
N GLN A 95 -2.36 -13.82 8.29
CA GLN A 95 -3.26 -13.18 7.34
C GLN A 95 -3.67 -11.81 7.88
N SER A 96 -3.71 -10.83 6.99
CA SER A 96 -4.18 -9.50 7.29
C SER A 96 -4.99 -8.97 6.12
N GLN A 97 -5.89 -8.05 6.43
CA GLN A 97 -6.72 -7.40 5.45
C GLN A 97 -6.92 -5.94 5.83
N CYS A 98 -7.18 -5.10 4.82
CA CYS A 98 -7.70 -3.76 5.05
C CYS A 98 -8.73 -3.42 3.98
N ASN A 99 -9.80 -2.74 4.39
CA ASN A 99 -10.75 -2.10 3.49
C ASN A 99 -10.59 -0.57 3.55
N THR A 100 -10.24 0.01 2.41
CA THR A 100 -9.99 1.46 2.32
C THR A 100 -11.27 2.28 2.15
N PHE A 101 -12.42 1.61 1.94
CA PHE A 101 -13.70 2.22 1.61
C PHE A 101 -13.64 3.19 0.42
N HIS A 102 -12.67 3.01 -0.49
CA HIS A 102 -12.44 3.89 -1.66
C HIS A 102 -12.12 5.34 -1.23
N HIS A 103 -11.37 5.49 -0.13
CA HIS A 103 -10.80 6.75 0.31
C HIS A 103 -9.43 7.03 -0.32
N PRO A 104 -8.94 8.28 -0.34
CA PRO A 104 -7.75 8.65 -1.13
C PRO A 104 -6.48 7.87 -0.79
N TYR A 105 -6.29 7.47 0.48
CA TYR A 105 -5.11 6.69 0.92
C TYR A 105 -5.00 5.29 0.29
N ASP A 106 -6.05 4.85 -0.41
CA ASP A 106 -6.08 3.66 -1.26
C ASP A 106 -4.92 3.58 -2.24
N PHE A 107 -4.53 4.72 -2.84
CA PHE A 107 -3.35 4.77 -3.70
C PHE A 107 -2.10 4.30 -2.98
N MET A 108 -1.89 4.79 -1.74
CA MET A 108 -0.72 4.44 -0.94
C MET A 108 -0.76 2.95 -0.56
N VAL A 109 -1.94 2.41 -0.23
CA VAL A 109 -2.11 0.97 0.01
C VAL A 109 -1.69 0.16 -1.22
N MET A 110 -2.20 0.51 -2.39
CA MET A 110 -1.86 -0.19 -3.64
C MET A 110 -0.37 -0.07 -3.97
N ALA A 111 0.20 1.12 -3.83
CA ALA A 111 1.62 1.36 -4.08
C ALA A 111 2.50 0.50 -3.16
N VAL A 112 2.21 0.46 -1.86
CA VAL A 112 2.97 -0.35 -0.90
C VAL A 112 2.86 -1.84 -1.22
N LEU A 113 1.66 -2.34 -1.54
CA LEU A 113 1.48 -3.77 -1.85
C LEU A 113 2.21 -4.18 -3.14
N LEU A 114 2.23 -3.32 -4.16
CA LEU A 114 3.03 -3.54 -5.37
C LEU A 114 4.54 -3.55 -5.06
N LEU A 115 5.01 -2.60 -4.24
CA LEU A 115 6.42 -2.55 -3.84
C LEU A 115 6.82 -3.77 -2.99
N VAL A 116 5.93 -4.24 -2.11
CA VAL A 116 6.15 -5.50 -1.37
C VAL A 116 6.32 -6.67 -2.33
N SER A 117 5.44 -6.79 -3.33
CA SER A 117 5.56 -7.85 -4.34
C SER A 117 6.83 -7.72 -5.18
N HIS A 118 7.36 -6.51 -5.36
CA HIS A 118 8.57 -6.26 -6.13
C HIS A 118 9.85 -6.58 -5.33
N TYR A 119 9.99 -6.05 -4.12
CA TYR A 119 11.18 -6.23 -3.29
C TYR A 119 11.18 -7.53 -2.50
N CYS A 120 10.01 -8.10 -2.21
CA CYS A 120 9.81 -9.25 -1.33
C CYS A 120 8.87 -10.31 -1.97
N PRO A 121 9.16 -10.78 -3.20
CA PRO A 121 8.19 -11.52 -4.04
C PRO A 121 7.68 -12.84 -3.45
N THR A 122 8.39 -13.44 -2.49
CA THR A 122 7.99 -14.70 -1.83
C THR A 122 7.47 -14.50 -0.40
N CYS A 123 7.58 -13.29 0.15
CA CYS A 123 7.26 -13.07 1.56
C CYS A 123 5.76 -12.80 1.79
N TYR A 124 5.06 -12.31 0.75
CA TYR A 124 3.65 -12.02 0.81
C TYR A 124 2.89 -12.54 -0.40
N ALA A 125 1.79 -13.26 -0.16
CA ALA A 125 0.77 -13.50 -1.19
C ALA A 125 -0.33 -12.44 -1.09
N LEU A 126 -0.69 -11.86 -2.23
CA LEU A 126 -1.62 -10.74 -2.32
C LEU A 126 -2.89 -11.13 -3.07
N HIS A 127 -4.02 -10.62 -2.61
CA HIS A 127 -5.31 -10.69 -3.30
C HIS A 127 -6.11 -9.41 -3.06
N SER A 128 -6.98 -9.02 -3.99
CA SER A 128 -7.78 -7.82 -3.85
C SER A 128 -9.09 -7.91 -4.63
N THR A 129 -10.09 -7.16 -4.17
CA THR A 129 -11.35 -6.93 -4.89
C THR A 129 -11.25 -5.79 -5.91
N VAL A 130 -10.09 -5.16 -6.04
CA VAL A 130 -9.85 -4.03 -6.94
C VAL A 130 -9.48 -4.53 -8.33
N GLY A 131 -10.08 -3.93 -9.36
CA GLY A 131 -9.89 -4.32 -10.75
C GLY A 131 -8.47 -4.07 -11.26
N ARG A 132 -8.04 -4.90 -12.21
CA ARG A 132 -6.69 -4.87 -12.80
C ARG A 132 -6.28 -3.48 -13.32
N THR A 133 -7.20 -2.72 -13.91
CA THR A 133 -6.91 -1.41 -14.52
C THR A 133 -6.37 -0.42 -13.49
N GLU A 134 -6.96 -0.36 -12.31
CA GLU A 134 -6.50 0.53 -11.24
C GLU A 134 -5.11 0.11 -10.73
N TRP A 135 -4.88 -1.20 -10.57
CA TRP A 135 -3.56 -1.71 -10.21
C TRP A 135 -2.49 -1.36 -11.25
N GLN A 136 -2.82 -1.45 -12.54
CA GLN A 136 -1.90 -1.08 -13.61
C GLN A 136 -1.58 0.41 -13.58
N GLN A 137 -2.56 1.29 -13.32
CA GLN A 137 -2.33 2.72 -13.18
C GLN A 137 -1.33 3.04 -12.07
N VAL A 138 -1.45 2.37 -10.91
CA VAL A 138 -0.49 2.56 -9.81
C VAL A 138 0.88 1.99 -10.16
N ALA A 139 0.96 0.83 -10.82
CA ALA A 139 2.22 0.25 -11.28
C ALA A 139 2.94 1.15 -12.30
N ASP A 140 2.20 1.71 -13.27
CA ASP A 140 2.75 2.64 -14.28
C ASP A 140 3.26 3.92 -13.61
N TRP A 141 2.54 4.43 -12.61
CA TRP A 141 2.99 5.56 -11.81
C TRP A 141 4.30 5.24 -11.08
N LEU A 142 4.42 4.08 -10.43
CA LEU A 142 5.65 3.66 -9.75
C LEU A 142 6.82 3.53 -10.73
N ASN A 143 6.60 2.91 -11.88
CA ASN A 143 7.63 2.73 -12.90
C ASN A 143 8.12 4.06 -13.46
N THR A 144 7.20 5.01 -13.67
CA THR A 144 7.53 6.36 -14.16
C THR A 144 8.31 7.18 -13.13
N HIS A 145 7.90 7.17 -11.86
CA HIS A 145 8.40 8.10 -10.86
C HIS A 145 9.56 7.55 -9.99
N LEU A 146 9.70 6.23 -9.91
CA LEU A 146 10.77 5.56 -9.17
C LEU A 146 11.73 4.78 -10.09
N HIS A 147 11.51 4.80 -11.41
CA HIS A 147 12.32 4.05 -12.39
C HIS A 147 12.41 2.55 -12.07
N LEU A 148 11.30 1.99 -11.60
CA LEU A 148 11.17 0.57 -11.28
C LEU A 148 10.61 -0.23 -12.47
N ALA A 149 10.70 -1.55 -12.36
CA ALA A 149 10.04 -2.51 -13.24
C ALA A 149 9.02 -3.34 -12.45
N VAL A 150 8.09 -2.65 -11.78
CA VAL A 150 6.99 -3.27 -11.05
C VAL A 150 6.06 -3.95 -12.02
N THR A 151 5.76 -5.23 -11.74
CA THR A 151 4.77 -6.02 -12.44
C THR A 151 3.61 -6.36 -11.51
N LEU A 152 2.44 -6.63 -12.09
CA LEU A 152 1.28 -7.09 -11.34
C LEU A 152 1.51 -8.53 -10.86
N PRO A 153 1.41 -8.83 -9.56
CA PRO A 153 1.48 -10.20 -9.07
C PRO A 153 0.25 -11.02 -9.48
N PRO A 154 0.39 -12.36 -9.56
CA PRO A 154 -0.67 -13.26 -10.02
C PRO A 154 -2.05 -13.04 -9.38
N GLY A 155 -2.09 -12.81 -8.07
CA GLY A 155 -3.33 -12.65 -7.31
C GLY A 155 -4.08 -11.33 -7.51
N LEU A 156 -3.51 -10.40 -8.30
CA LEU A 156 -4.10 -9.10 -8.64
C LEU A 156 -4.55 -9.01 -10.10
N HIS A 157 -4.50 -10.12 -10.85
CA HIS A 157 -4.95 -10.17 -12.25
C HIS A 157 -6.47 -10.37 -12.42
N HIS A 158 -7.29 -10.21 -11.38
CA HIS A 158 -8.73 -10.31 -11.54
C HIS A 158 -9.22 -9.29 -12.59
N THR A 159 -9.59 -9.81 -13.76
CA THR A 159 -10.49 -9.14 -14.69
C THR A 159 -11.83 -9.01 -14.01
N ASP A 160 -12.45 -7.84 -14.12
CA ASP A 160 -13.83 -7.60 -13.71
C ASP A 160 -14.71 -8.68 -14.33
N ALA A 161 -14.97 -9.76 -13.60
CA ALA A 161 -16.03 -10.68 -13.94
C ALA A 161 -17.30 -9.90 -13.64
N ILE A 162 -17.90 -9.39 -14.72
CA ILE A 162 -19.26 -8.88 -14.77
C ILE A 162 -20.13 -9.90 -14.01
N ILE A 163 -20.63 -9.49 -12.85
CA ILE A 163 -21.73 -10.20 -12.21
C ILE A 163 -22.99 -9.51 -12.74
N ASP A 164 -23.65 -10.19 -13.68
CA ASP A 164 -25.03 -9.95 -14.10
C ASP A 164 -26.01 -10.06 -12.92
#